data_AF-X0WA07-F1
#
_entry.id   AF-X0WA07-F1
#
_cell.length_a   1.000
_cell.length_b   1.000
_cell.length_c   1.000
_cell.angle_alpha   90.00
_cell.angle_beta   90.00
_cell.angle_gamma   90.00
#
_symmetry.space_group_name_H-M   'P 1'
#
loop_
_entity.id
_entity.type
_entity.pdbx_description
1 polymer ?
#
loop_
_entity_poly.entity_id
_entity_poly.type
_entity_poly.pdbx_seq_one_letter_code
_entity_poly.pdbx_strand_id
1 'polypeptide(L)'
;GLIDSLREMADAVHAHNGKIIMQITHAGVNANTALTGQVPLGPSPIEDRPSAGMSADQITEVIEAFCQAAIRARKAGFDGVQIFAGHGYLLSQFLSPFYNKRMDEYGGCLDNRARAVLEIVRGIRRHVGDDFPILIKLNSEDYLEGGLTLHESLEVGAMLRDAGIDAIELSGGTWWSGDFSRGDKIPSRKRIISEDREAYFSQAAKAFKTEVDTPLILVGGIRSFHVAERVIEEGMSDYVSMCRPLIREPELISRWEGGD
;
A
#
# COMPACT_ATOMS: atom_id res chain seq x y z
N GLY A 1 -0.60 12.61 -24.02
CA GLY A 1 -1.00 12.30 -22.63
C GLY A 1 -0.02 11.29 -22.06
N LEU A 2 -0.10 10.94 -20.77
CA LEU A 2 0.89 10.04 -20.13
C LEU A 2 0.87 8.58 -20.64
N ILE A 3 -0.18 8.17 -21.36
CA ILE A 3 -0.40 6.77 -21.77
C ILE A 3 0.75 6.24 -22.64
N ASP A 4 1.25 7.00 -23.61
CA ASP A 4 2.26 6.49 -24.53
C ASP A 4 3.60 6.24 -23.83
N SER A 5 4.06 7.18 -22.99
CA SER A 5 5.26 6.99 -22.16
C SER A 5 5.10 5.86 -21.14
N LEU A 6 3.88 5.64 -20.64
CA LEU A 6 3.59 4.53 -19.72
C LEU A 6 3.55 3.19 -20.46
N ARG A 7 3.14 3.17 -21.73
CA ARG A 7 3.18 1.98 -22.57
C ARG A 7 4.61 1.54 -22.86
N GLU A 8 5.50 2.47 -23.17
CA GLU A 8 6.93 2.17 -23.36
C GLU A 8 7.54 1.46 -22.14
N MET A 9 7.13 1.85 -20.92
CA MET A 9 7.55 1.18 -19.68
C MET A 9 7.00 -0.24 -19.56
N ALA A 10 5.71 -0.45 -19.86
CA ALA A 10 5.11 -1.78 -19.82
C ALA A 10 5.72 -2.71 -20.87
N ASP A 11 5.86 -2.23 -22.10
CA ASP A 11 6.45 -2.96 -23.22
C ASP A 11 7.90 -3.39 -22.91
N ALA A 12 8.69 -2.53 -22.25
CA ALA A 12 10.05 -2.86 -21.85
C ALA A 12 10.11 -4.03 -20.85
N VAL A 13 9.17 -4.12 -19.90
CA VAL A 13 9.10 -5.25 -18.96
C VAL A 13 8.60 -6.51 -19.66
N HIS A 14 7.59 -6.39 -20.52
CA HIS A 14 7.01 -7.51 -21.27
C HIS A 14 7.98 -8.12 -22.28
N ALA A 15 8.89 -7.31 -22.86
CA ALA A 15 9.96 -7.80 -23.74
C ALA A 15 10.90 -8.81 -23.05
N HIS A 16 10.94 -8.81 -21.71
CA HIS A 16 11.70 -9.75 -20.88
C HIS A 16 10.79 -10.74 -20.13
N ASN A 17 9.56 -10.96 -20.62
CA ASN A 17 8.55 -11.85 -20.02
C ASN A 17 8.14 -11.48 -18.57
N GLY A 18 8.45 -10.26 -18.14
CA GLY A 18 8.05 -9.77 -16.82
C GLY A 18 6.58 -9.39 -16.76
N LYS A 19 6.08 -9.19 -15.53
CA LYS A 19 4.78 -8.61 -15.24
C LYS A 19 4.95 -7.29 -14.52
N ILE A 20 4.10 -6.31 -14.83
CA ILE A 20 4.19 -4.97 -14.27
C ILE A 20 2.82 -4.48 -13.76
N ILE A 21 2.79 -4.09 -12.49
CA ILE A 21 1.61 -3.56 -11.81
C ILE A 21 1.87 -2.10 -11.45
N MET A 22 0.95 -1.20 -11.83
CA MET A 22 1.10 0.22 -11.51
C MET A 22 0.59 0.51 -10.11
N GLN A 23 1.45 1.02 -9.23
CA GLN A 23 0.98 1.58 -7.97
C GLN A 23 0.36 2.98 -8.19
N ILE A 24 -0.91 3.15 -7.80
CA ILE A 24 -1.64 4.42 -7.89
C ILE A 24 -1.73 5.01 -6.47
N THR A 25 -1.40 6.29 -6.34
CA THR A 25 -1.25 6.96 -5.04
C THR A 25 -1.80 8.39 -5.05
N HIS A 26 -2.15 8.88 -3.85
CA HIS A 26 -2.38 10.28 -3.57
C HIS A 26 -1.70 10.65 -2.23
N ALA A 27 -0.90 11.72 -2.22
CA ALA A 27 -0.08 12.08 -1.05
C ALA A 27 -0.89 12.63 0.14
N GLY A 28 -2.11 13.08 -0.10
CA GLY A 28 -2.99 13.62 0.94
C GLY A 28 -2.35 14.83 1.62
N VAL A 29 -2.38 14.89 2.96
CA VAL A 29 -1.72 15.97 3.72
C VAL A 29 -0.19 16.00 3.61
N ASN A 30 0.42 14.98 2.99
CA ASN A 30 1.86 14.94 2.68
C ASN A 30 2.18 15.44 1.27
N ALA A 31 1.20 15.96 0.51
CA ALA A 31 1.45 16.52 -0.82
C ALA A 31 2.44 17.68 -0.76
N ASN A 32 3.38 17.71 -1.70
CA ASN A 32 4.38 18.76 -1.79
C ASN A 32 3.76 20.00 -2.46
N THR A 33 3.50 21.04 -1.66
CA THR A 33 2.92 22.31 -2.11
C THR A 33 3.72 23.00 -3.19
N ALA A 34 5.06 22.90 -3.17
CA ALA A 34 5.91 23.51 -4.19
C ALA A 34 5.77 22.82 -5.56
N LEU A 35 5.40 21.53 -5.57
CA LEU A 35 5.15 20.78 -6.81
C LEU A 35 3.70 20.92 -7.30
N THR A 36 2.73 20.92 -6.38
CA THR A 36 1.30 20.93 -6.77
C THR A 36 0.75 22.34 -6.94
N GLY A 37 1.34 23.35 -6.30
CA GLY A 37 0.78 24.70 -6.20
C GLY A 37 -0.55 24.76 -5.42
N GLN A 38 -0.90 23.71 -4.70
CA GLN A 38 -2.20 23.54 -4.03
C GLN A 38 -2.02 23.27 -2.54
N VAL A 39 -3.03 23.65 -1.75
CA VAL A 39 -3.10 23.26 -0.33
C VAL A 39 -3.29 21.74 -0.25
N PRO A 40 -2.47 21.01 0.51
CA PRO A 40 -2.63 19.57 0.71
C PRO A 40 -3.97 19.26 1.36
N LEU A 41 -4.67 18.27 0.80
CA LEU A 41 -5.99 17.84 1.27
C LEU A 41 -5.89 16.47 1.93
N GLY A 42 -6.62 16.27 3.03
CA GLY A 42 -6.77 14.97 3.70
C GLY A 42 -8.18 14.78 4.25
N PRO A 43 -8.45 13.69 4.99
CA PRO A 43 -9.75 13.51 5.64
C PRO A 43 -10.05 14.63 6.66
N SER A 44 -9.02 15.14 7.33
CA SER A 44 -9.09 16.24 8.29
C SER A 44 -7.77 17.04 8.22
N PRO A 45 -7.77 18.33 8.61
CA PRO A 45 -6.53 19.10 8.72
C PRO A 45 -5.62 18.53 9.82
N ILE A 46 -4.32 18.65 9.63
CA ILE A 46 -3.31 18.31 10.63
C ILE A 46 -2.86 19.58 11.35
N GLU A 47 -2.84 19.53 12.67
CA GLU A 47 -2.35 20.61 13.52
C GLU A 47 -0.90 20.97 13.17
N ASP A 48 -0.58 22.27 13.21
CA ASP A 48 0.75 22.81 12.89
C ASP A 48 1.29 22.49 11.48
N ARG A 49 0.43 22.08 10.54
CA ARG A 49 0.81 21.88 9.14
C ARG A 49 -0.23 22.45 8.19
N PRO A 50 0.16 23.25 7.17
CA PRO A 50 -0.80 23.80 6.21
C PRO A 50 -1.46 22.69 5.41
N SER A 51 -2.69 22.34 5.78
CA SER A 51 -3.51 21.29 5.17
C SER A 51 -5.00 21.57 5.44
N ALA A 52 -5.88 21.00 4.62
CA ALA A 52 -7.33 21.15 4.79
C ALA A 52 -8.05 19.81 4.71
N GLY A 53 -9.22 19.73 5.38
CA GLY A 53 -10.13 18.60 5.25
C GLY A 53 -10.88 18.63 3.93
N MET A 54 -11.00 17.48 3.27
CA MET A 54 -11.76 17.34 2.02
C MET A 54 -13.27 17.53 2.24
N SER A 55 -13.97 18.14 1.29
CA SER A 55 -15.43 18.02 1.19
C SER A 55 -15.84 16.63 0.68
N ALA A 56 -17.13 16.27 0.82
CA ALA A 56 -17.65 15.03 0.23
C ALA A 56 -17.49 14.99 -1.31
N ASP A 57 -17.66 16.13 -1.97
CA ASP A 57 -17.45 16.26 -3.41
C ASP A 57 -15.98 15.99 -3.78
N GLN A 58 -15.02 16.54 -3.02
CA GLN A 58 -13.60 16.29 -3.25
C GLN A 58 -13.22 14.82 -3.00
N ILE A 59 -13.86 14.15 -2.04
CA ILE A 59 -13.68 12.70 -1.82
C ILE A 59 -14.18 11.94 -3.05
N THR A 60 -15.35 12.30 -3.57
CA THR A 60 -15.93 11.70 -4.79
C THR A 60 -15.02 11.92 -6.00
N GLU A 61 -14.48 13.13 -6.18
CA GLU A 61 -13.52 13.45 -7.24
C GLU A 61 -12.25 12.61 -7.14
N VAL A 62 -11.72 12.39 -5.92
CA VAL A 62 -10.56 11.53 -5.70
C VAL A 62 -10.87 10.09 -6.06
N ILE A 63 -12.02 9.56 -5.63
CA ILE A 63 -12.44 8.19 -5.96
C ILE A 63 -12.48 8.00 -7.48
N GLU A 64 -13.08 8.95 -8.20
CA GLU A 64 -13.13 8.93 -9.66
C GLU A 64 -11.73 9.06 -10.27
N ALA A 65 -10.84 9.89 -9.71
CA ALA A 65 -9.47 10.02 -10.18
C ALA A 65 -8.68 8.70 -10.07
N PHE A 66 -8.86 7.92 -9.00
CA PHE A 66 -8.29 6.57 -8.88
C PHE A 66 -8.85 5.62 -9.95
N CYS A 67 -10.16 5.65 -10.20
CA CYS A 67 -10.79 4.84 -11.26
C CYS A 67 -10.21 5.19 -12.64
N GLN A 68 -10.12 6.48 -12.95
CA GLN A 68 -9.54 6.95 -14.21
C GLN A 68 -8.05 6.64 -14.33
N ALA A 69 -7.28 6.66 -13.23
CA ALA A 69 -5.89 6.23 -13.23
C ALA A 69 -5.77 4.73 -13.58
N ALA A 70 -6.62 3.86 -13.02
CA ALA A 70 -6.62 2.44 -13.35
C ALA A 70 -7.01 2.16 -14.80
N ILE A 71 -8.00 2.88 -15.34
CA ILE A 71 -8.35 2.80 -16.77
C ILE A 71 -7.15 3.18 -17.65
N ARG A 72 -6.40 4.23 -17.27
CA ARG A 72 -5.20 4.64 -18.01
C ARG A 72 -4.08 3.60 -17.90
N ALA A 73 -3.87 3.01 -16.72
CA ALA A 73 -2.89 1.93 -16.52
C ALA A 73 -3.20 0.73 -17.43
N ARG A 74 -4.46 0.28 -17.46
CA ARG A 74 -4.88 -0.81 -18.36
C ARG A 74 -4.68 -0.45 -19.83
N LYS A 75 -5.06 0.77 -20.25
CA LYS A 75 -4.86 1.26 -21.64
C LYS A 75 -3.37 1.36 -22.03
N ALA A 76 -2.49 1.56 -21.05
CA ALA A 76 -1.05 1.59 -21.24
C ALA A 76 -0.42 0.19 -21.23
N GLY A 77 -1.19 -0.89 -21.01
CA GLY A 77 -0.66 -2.26 -21.07
C GLY A 77 -0.09 -2.78 -19.75
N PHE A 78 -0.33 -2.11 -18.61
CA PHE A 78 0.02 -2.71 -17.31
C PHE A 78 -0.80 -3.98 -17.08
N ASP A 79 -0.27 -4.94 -16.32
CA ASP A 79 -0.94 -6.20 -16.00
C ASP A 79 -1.93 -6.07 -14.83
N GLY A 80 -1.92 -4.94 -14.13
CA GLY A 80 -2.77 -4.69 -12.97
C GLY A 80 -2.49 -3.33 -12.34
N VAL A 81 -3.20 -3.04 -11.25
CA VAL A 81 -2.94 -1.86 -10.41
C VAL A 81 -2.79 -2.24 -8.94
N GLN A 82 -1.96 -1.49 -8.22
CA GLN A 82 -1.88 -1.56 -6.77
C GLN A 82 -2.34 -0.23 -6.17
N ILE A 83 -3.41 -0.24 -5.38
CA ILE A 83 -3.88 0.92 -4.64
C ILE A 83 -2.96 1.13 -3.43
N PHE A 84 -2.47 2.34 -3.22
CA PHE A 84 -1.60 2.63 -2.08
C PHE A 84 -2.39 3.21 -0.89
N ALA A 85 -2.57 2.39 0.14
CA ALA A 85 -3.26 2.70 1.38
C ALA A 85 -2.37 2.47 2.63
N GLY A 86 -1.07 2.76 2.49
CA GLY A 86 -0.10 2.67 3.59
C GLY A 86 0.63 3.99 3.85
N HIS A 87 1.51 3.97 4.84
CA HIS A 87 2.55 4.99 5.05
C HIS A 87 2.04 6.43 5.28
N GLY A 88 0.81 6.58 5.76
CA GLY A 88 0.21 7.90 5.98
C GLY A 88 -0.02 8.66 4.68
N TYR A 89 -0.16 7.99 3.52
CA TYR A 89 -0.71 8.58 2.30
C TYR A 89 -2.23 8.69 2.39
N LEU A 90 -2.89 9.34 1.44
CA LEU A 90 -4.30 9.75 1.60
C LEU A 90 -5.22 8.61 2.06
N LEU A 91 -5.15 7.45 1.43
CA LEU A 91 -6.04 6.34 1.79
C LEU A 91 -5.70 5.73 3.17
N SER A 92 -4.42 5.71 3.55
CA SER A 92 -3.99 5.39 4.92
C SER A 92 -4.49 6.44 5.92
N GLN A 93 -4.52 7.73 5.54
CA GLN A 93 -5.06 8.80 6.38
C GLN A 93 -6.55 8.60 6.62
N PHE A 94 -7.34 8.19 5.62
CA PHE A 94 -8.75 7.87 5.80
C PHE A 94 -8.96 6.71 6.77
N LEU A 95 -8.16 5.65 6.64
CA LEU A 95 -8.23 4.47 7.50
C LEU A 95 -7.83 4.74 8.94
N SER A 96 -6.94 5.70 9.20
CA SER A 96 -6.35 5.88 10.53
C SER A 96 -7.11 6.91 11.37
N PRO A 97 -7.57 6.57 12.60
CA PRO A 97 -8.22 7.54 13.49
C PRO A 97 -7.29 8.69 13.90
N PHE A 98 -5.97 8.53 13.76
CA PHE A 98 -4.99 9.58 14.04
C PHE A 98 -5.19 10.75 13.07
N TYR A 99 -5.37 10.45 11.78
CA TYR A 99 -5.55 11.47 10.74
C TYR A 99 -7.02 11.82 10.49
N ASN A 100 -7.93 10.85 10.57
CA ASN A 100 -9.33 11.04 10.22
C ASN A 100 -10.18 11.38 11.45
N LYS A 101 -10.52 12.67 11.59
CA LYS A 101 -11.36 13.22 12.68
C LYS A 101 -12.77 13.56 12.20
N ARG A 102 -13.19 13.07 11.02
CA ARG A 102 -14.51 13.38 10.47
C ARG A 102 -15.61 12.75 11.31
N MET A 103 -16.76 13.41 11.30
CA MET A 103 -17.99 12.95 11.95
C MET A 103 -19.11 12.62 10.95
N ASP A 104 -18.79 12.65 9.65
CA ASP A 104 -19.69 12.26 8.57
C ASP A 104 -19.49 10.79 8.17
N GLU A 105 -20.08 10.38 7.05
CA GLU A 105 -20.03 9.00 6.56
C GLU A 105 -18.63 8.50 6.16
N TYR A 106 -17.63 9.38 6.14
CA TYR A 106 -16.23 9.06 5.84
C TYR A 106 -15.31 9.06 7.07
N GLY A 107 -15.86 9.16 8.30
CA GLY A 107 -15.08 9.03 9.54
C GLY A 107 -15.84 8.45 10.73
N GLY A 108 -15.18 8.42 11.88
CA GLY A 108 -15.67 7.75 13.08
C GLY A 108 -15.38 6.25 13.07
N CYS A 109 -16.42 5.41 12.97
CA CYS A 109 -16.26 3.96 12.98
C CYS A 109 -15.43 3.45 11.80
N LEU A 110 -14.94 2.21 11.91
CA LEU A 110 -14.05 1.62 10.91
C LEU A 110 -14.71 1.52 9.52
N ASP A 111 -15.99 1.13 9.45
CA ASP A 111 -16.74 1.06 8.19
C ASP A 111 -16.73 2.38 7.42
N ASN A 112 -16.94 3.49 8.13
CA ASN A 112 -16.94 4.82 7.54
C ASN A 112 -15.52 5.26 7.11
N ARG A 113 -14.51 4.97 7.94
CA ARG A 113 -13.10 5.23 7.58
C ARG A 113 -12.64 4.43 6.37
N ALA A 114 -13.11 3.20 6.23
CA ALA A 114 -12.81 2.32 5.09
C ALA A 114 -13.60 2.66 3.82
N ARG A 115 -14.73 3.38 3.94
CA ARG A 115 -15.67 3.66 2.85
C ARG A 115 -15.00 4.12 1.56
N ALA A 116 -14.18 5.17 1.63
CA ALA A 116 -13.51 5.72 0.44
C ALA A 116 -12.59 4.69 -0.25
N VAL A 117 -11.87 3.89 0.53
CA VAL A 117 -10.98 2.83 0.01
C VAL A 117 -11.80 1.74 -0.69
N LEU A 118 -12.90 1.30 -0.07
CA LEU A 118 -13.78 0.27 -0.64
C LEU A 118 -14.51 0.77 -1.89
N GLU A 119 -14.93 2.04 -1.91
CA GLU A 119 -15.52 2.68 -3.08
C GLU A 119 -14.53 2.76 -4.25
N ILE A 120 -13.25 3.03 -3.99
CA ILE A 120 -12.18 2.96 -5.01
C ILE A 120 -12.02 1.55 -5.55
N VAL A 121 -11.91 0.52 -4.70
CA VAL A 121 -11.75 -0.87 -5.15
C VAL A 121 -12.92 -1.29 -6.04
N ARG A 122 -14.15 -1.08 -5.56
CA ARG A 122 -15.38 -1.41 -6.32
C ARG A 122 -15.49 -0.59 -7.60
N GLY A 123 -15.13 0.69 -7.55
CA GLY A 123 -15.14 1.60 -8.68
C GLY A 123 -14.16 1.15 -9.77
N ILE A 124 -12.92 0.83 -9.40
CA ILE A 124 -11.92 0.30 -10.33
C ILE A 124 -12.43 -1.01 -10.93
N ARG A 125 -12.89 -1.96 -10.11
CA ARG A 125 -13.40 -3.26 -10.58
C ARG A 125 -14.49 -3.11 -11.65
N ARG A 126 -15.47 -2.22 -11.45
CA ARG A 126 -16.52 -1.96 -12.45
C ARG A 126 -15.97 -1.49 -13.81
N HIS A 127 -14.84 -0.78 -13.83
CA HIS A 127 -14.25 -0.24 -15.05
C HIS A 127 -13.25 -1.19 -15.72
N VAL A 128 -12.56 -2.02 -14.93
CA VAL A 128 -11.49 -2.89 -15.43
C VAL A 128 -11.89 -4.36 -15.53
N GLY A 129 -13.06 -4.77 -15.02
CA GLY A 129 -13.52 -6.16 -15.06
C GLY A 129 -12.67 -7.10 -14.20
N ASP A 130 -12.94 -8.40 -14.31
CA ASP A 130 -12.35 -9.43 -13.44
C ASP A 130 -11.00 -9.97 -13.95
N ASP A 131 -10.64 -9.70 -15.21
CA ASP A 131 -9.39 -10.15 -15.83
C ASP A 131 -8.18 -9.25 -15.52
N PHE A 132 -8.41 -8.16 -14.77
CA PHE A 132 -7.39 -7.18 -14.44
C PHE A 132 -7.18 -7.10 -12.91
N PRO A 133 -6.06 -7.64 -12.40
CA PRO A 133 -5.73 -7.63 -10.98
C PRO A 133 -5.74 -6.24 -10.32
N ILE A 134 -6.41 -6.15 -9.17
CA ILE A 134 -6.45 -5.01 -8.27
C ILE A 134 -5.84 -5.45 -6.95
N LEU A 135 -4.66 -4.93 -6.67
CA LEU A 135 -3.93 -5.15 -5.43
C LEU A 135 -4.06 -3.92 -4.53
N ILE A 136 -3.75 -4.07 -3.25
CA ILE A 136 -3.64 -2.95 -2.32
C ILE A 136 -2.42 -3.12 -1.43
N LYS A 137 -1.71 -2.02 -1.19
CA LYS A 137 -0.66 -1.98 -0.17
C LYS A 137 -1.19 -1.33 1.09
N LEU A 138 -1.23 -2.07 2.18
CA LEU A 138 -1.91 -1.73 3.44
C LEU A 138 -0.93 -1.72 4.61
N ASN A 139 -1.12 -0.80 5.56
CA ASN A 139 -0.41 -0.86 6.84
C ASN A 139 -1.00 -1.97 7.72
N SER A 140 -0.16 -2.86 8.25
CA SER A 140 -0.52 -3.76 9.34
C SER A 140 -0.86 -2.99 10.61
N GLU A 141 -0.12 -1.92 10.88
CA GLU A 141 -0.32 -1.03 12.01
C GLU A 141 0.32 0.31 11.68
N ASP A 142 -0.21 1.39 12.23
CA ASP A 142 0.42 2.71 12.15
C ASP A 142 1.54 2.89 13.17
N TYR A 143 1.66 2.06 14.21
CA TYR A 143 2.64 2.25 15.31
C TYR A 143 2.54 3.65 15.94
N LEU A 144 1.30 4.10 16.13
CA LEU A 144 0.93 5.43 16.61
C LEU A 144 -0.18 5.32 17.65
N GLU A 145 -0.09 6.13 18.70
CA GLU A 145 -1.20 6.28 19.62
C GLU A 145 -2.41 6.88 18.87
N GLY A 146 -3.55 6.22 18.97
CA GLY A 146 -4.74 6.57 18.19
C GLY A 146 -4.64 6.31 16.68
N GLY A 147 -3.63 5.59 16.21
CA GLY A 147 -3.51 5.17 14.80
C GLY A 147 -4.29 3.89 14.47
N LEU A 148 -4.21 3.46 13.22
CA LEU A 148 -4.74 2.17 12.77
C LEU A 148 -4.03 1.03 13.51
N THR A 149 -4.81 0.15 14.14
CA THR A 149 -4.30 -1.02 14.87
C THR A 149 -4.23 -2.26 13.98
N LEU A 150 -3.49 -3.29 14.41
CA LEU A 150 -3.51 -4.60 13.73
C LEU A 150 -4.90 -5.21 13.64
N HIS A 151 -5.71 -5.09 14.70
CA HIS A 151 -7.08 -5.60 14.70
C HIS A 151 -7.94 -4.92 13.64
N GLU A 152 -7.93 -3.59 13.60
CA GLU A 152 -8.66 -2.84 12.57
C GLU A 152 -8.11 -3.13 11.17
N SER A 153 -6.80 -3.33 11.01
CA SER A 153 -6.20 -3.68 9.72
C SER A 153 -6.68 -5.05 9.22
N LEU A 154 -6.86 -6.04 10.10
CA LEU A 154 -7.42 -7.35 9.75
C LEU A 154 -8.89 -7.23 9.30
N GLU A 155 -9.69 -6.44 10.02
CA GLU A 155 -11.07 -6.13 9.63
C GLU A 155 -11.13 -5.43 8.26
N VAL A 156 -10.25 -4.45 8.02
CA VAL A 156 -10.11 -3.80 6.70
C VAL A 156 -9.70 -4.83 5.63
N GLY A 157 -8.80 -5.77 5.95
CA GLY A 157 -8.43 -6.87 5.07
C GLY A 157 -9.64 -7.72 4.65
N ALA A 158 -10.51 -8.08 5.60
CA ALA A 158 -11.74 -8.81 5.33
C ALA A 158 -12.73 -7.98 4.47
N MET A 159 -12.88 -6.69 4.76
CA MET A 159 -13.71 -5.79 3.93
C MET A 159 -13.19 -5.67 2.49
N LEU A 160 -11.86 -5.64 2.31
CA LEU A 160 -11.21 -5.58 1.00
C LEU A 160 -11.40 -6.88 0.21
N ARG A 161 -11.28 -8.05 0.87
CA ARG A 161 -11.63 -9.35 0.29
C ARG A 161 -13.06 -9.32 -0.25
N ASP A 162 -14.02 -8.90 0.57
CA ASP A 162 -15.44 -8.86 0.20
C ASP A 162 -15.72 -7.82 -0.89
N ALA A 163 -14.87 -6.81 -1.04
CA ALA A 163 -14.91 -5.83 -2.13
C ALA A 163 -14.27 -6.33 -3.44
N GLY A 164 -13.60 -7.49 -3.44
CA GLY A 164 -13.00 -8.11 -4.62
C GLY A 164 -11.54 -7.70 -4.90
N ILE A 165 -10.75 -7.46 -3.86
CA ILE A 165 -9.29 -7.29 -3.99
C ILE A 165 -8.63 -8.64 -4.33
N ASP A 166 -7.59 -8.63 -5.18
CA ASP A 166 -6.90 -9.85 -5.61
C ASP A 166 -5.66 -10.18 -4.77
N ALA A 167 -4.99 -9.18 -4.19
CA ALA A 167 -3.92 -9.40 -3.21
C ALA A 167 -3.70 -8.19 -2.31
N ILE A 168 -3.14 -8.45 -1.12
CA ILE A 168 -2.72 -7.43 -0.15
C ILE A 168 -1.19 -7.48 0.00
N GLU A 169 -0.52 -6.37 -0.27
CA GLU A 169 0.87 -6.18 0.15
C GLU A 169 0.93 -5.54 1.54
N LEU A 170 1.45 -6.27 2.52
CA LEU A 170 1.44 -5.84 3.91
C LEU A 170 2.71 -5.04 4.25
N SER A 171 2.52 -3.82 4.74
CA SER A 171 3.59 -2.96 5.26
C SER A 171 3.21 -2.39 6.63
N GLY A 172 3.78 -1.27 7.04
CA GLY A 172 3.41 -0.64 8.31
C GLY A 172 4.07 0.70 8.56
N GLY A 173 3.49 1.45 9.49
CA GLY A 173 3.97 2.75 9.91
C GLY A 173 3.61 3.90 8.98
N THR A 174 3.94 5.10 9.44
CA THR A 174 3.73 6.41 8.82
C THR A 174 4.91 7.32 9.18
N TRP A 175 4.91 8.55 8.68
CA TRP A 175 5.93 9.55 9.04
C TRP A 175 5.92 9.96 10.52
N TRP A 176 4.82 9.73 11.25
CA TRP A 176 4.70 10.05 12.67
C TRP A 176 4.99 8.85 13.57
N SER A 177 5.10 7.63 13.01
CA SER A 177 5.39 6.44 13.78
C SER A 177 6.72 6.54 14.52
N GLY A 178 6.63 6.60 15.86
CA GLY A 178 7.76 6.46 16.76
C GLY A 178 8.73 7.64 16.76
N ASP A 179 8.75 8.34 17.89
CA ASP A 179 9.85 9.19 18.33
C ASP A 179 11.22 8.46 18.23
N PHE A 180 12.21 9.17 17.67
CA PHE A 180 13.61 8.76 17.46
C PHE A 180 14.35 8.34 18.75
N SER A 181 13.67 8.37 19.90
CA SER A 181 14.18 8.04 21.23
C SER A 181 13.87 6.61 21.73
N ARG A 182 12.97 5.84 21.08
CA ARG A 182 12.46 4.54 21.61
C ARG A 182 12.97 3.27 20.91
N GLY A 183 14.26 3.21 20.55
CA GLY A 183 14.88 1.97 20.04
C GLY A 183 14.28 1.46 18.73
N ASP A 184 14.61 0.22 18.33
CA ASP A 184 14.35 -0.43 17.02
C ASP A 184 12.86 -0.55 16.54
N LYS A 185 11.94 0.24 17.09
CA LYS A 185 10.52 0.33 16.72
C LYS A 185 10.26 1.30 15.57
N ILE A 186 11.19 1.43 14.62
CA ILE A 186 10.95 2.15 13.36
C ILE A 186 10.36 1.16 12.36
N PRO A 187 9.16 1.40 11.81
CA PRO A 187 8.53 0.49 10.83
C PRO A 187 9.37 0.37 9.55
N SER A 188 10.18 1.38 9.23
CA SER A 188 11.26 1.31 8.24
C SER A 188 12.62 1.13 8.90
N ARG A 189 13.07 -0.13 9.03
CA ARG A 189 14.39 -0.45 9.61
C ARG A 189 15.53 -0.17 8.63
N LYS A 190 16.53 0.60 9.08
CA LYS A 190 17.84 0.76 8.42
C LYS A 190 18.83 -0.23 9.03
N ARG A 191 19.96 -0.48 8.33
CA ARG A 191 21.06 -1.34 8.82
C ARG A 191 20.62 -2.76 9.20
N ILE A 192 19.82 -3.39 8.35
CA ILE A 192 19.57 -4.84 8.45
C ILE A 192 20.85 -5.54 8.02
N ILE A 193 21.59 -6.03 9.01
CA ILE A 193 22.94 -6.63 8.86
C ILE A 193 22.94 -8.13 9.22
N SER A 194 21.76 -8.67 9.54
CA SER A 194 21.56 -10.06 9.95
C SER A 194 20.11 -10.48 9.64
N GLU A 195 19.91 -11.77 9.38
CA GLU A 195 18.64 -12.34 8.90
C GLU A 195 17.50 -12.24 9.92
N ASP A 196 17.80 -12.24 11.21
CA ASP A 196 16.82 -12.09 12.30
C ASP A 196 16.15 -10.70 12.32
N ARG A 197 16.72 -9.74 11.59
CA ARG A 197 16.18 -8.37 11.45
C ARG A 197 15.34 -8.17 10.19
N GLU A 198 15.24 -9.19 9.33
CA GLU A 198 14.41 -9.21 8.12
C GLU A 198 12.99 -9.69 8.41
N ALA A 199 12.13 -9.63 7.38
CA ALA A 199 10.72 -10.01 7.47
C ALA A 199 10.01 -9.42 8.71
N TYR A 200 10.28 -8.15 9.02
CA TYR A 200 9.87 -7.57 10.31
C TYR A 200 8.36 -7.32 10.46
N PHE A 201 7.57 -7.58 9.42
CA PHE A 201 6.10 -7.63 9.48
C PHE A 201 5.54 -9.07 9.51
N SER A 202 6.39 -10.10 9.64
CA SER A 202 6.00 -11.51 9.62
C SER A 202 4.95 -11.90 10.65
N GLN A 203 4.99 -11.33 11.86
CA GLN A 203 3.96 -11.61 12.88
C GLN A 203 2.58 -11.10 12.45
N ALA A 204 2.52 -9.90 11.88
CA ALA A 204 1.27 -9.38 11.32
C ALA A 204 0.84 -10.19 10.10
N ALA A 205 1.78 -10.62 9.26
CA ALA A 205 1.51 -11.46 8.10
C ALA A 205 0.87 -12.80 8.50
N LYS A 206 1.38 -13.46 9.55
CA LYS A 206 0.80 -14.69 10.11
C LYS A 206 -0.64 -14.47 10.61
N ALA A 207 -0.93 -13.33 11.23
CA ALA A 207 -2.30 -12.98 11.63
C ALA A 207 -3.22 -12.81 10.40
N PHE A 208 -2.75 -12.09 9.38
CA PHE A 208 -3.48 -11.93 8.11
C PHE A 208 -3.76 -13.27 7.44
N LYS A 209 -2.78 -14.16 7.33
CA LYS A 209 -2.97 -15.51 6.76
C LYS A 209 -3.95 -16.38 7.56
N THR A 210 -4.19 -16.05 8.83
CA THR A 210 -5.15 -16.76 9.67
C THR A 210 -6.58 -16.23 9.49
N GLU A 211 -6.75 -14.92 9.35
CA GLU A 211 -8.07 -14.27 9.41
C GLU A 211 -8.59 -13.76 8.05
N VAL A 212 -7.71 -13.56 7.07
CA VAL A 212 -8.01 -12.97 5.77
C VAL A 212 -7.61 -13.93 4.66
N ASP A 213 -8.62 -14.54 4.03
CA ASP A 213 -8.44 -15.43 2.87
C ASP A 213 -8.24 -14.60 1.59
N THR A 214 -7.05 -14.02 1.45
CA THR A 214 -6.63 -13.24 0.29
C THR A 214 -5.12 -13.42 0.09
N PRO A 215 -4.63 -13.57 -1.14
CA PRO A 215 -3.19 -13.65 -1.40
C PRO A 215 -2.43 -12.49 -0.74
N LEU A 216 -1.37 -12.83 -0.01
CA LEU A 216 -0.57 -11.90 0.78
C LEU A 216 0.83 -11.78 0.21
N ILE A 217 1.29 -10.54 0.04
CA ILE A 217 2.65 -10.20 -0.35
C ILE A 217 3.34 -9.55 0.85
N LEU A 218 4.44 -10.13 1.34
CA LEU A 218 5.15 -9.61 2.51
C LEU A 218 6.36 -8.76 2.09
N VAL A 219 6.33 -7.47 2.45
CA VAL A 219 7.55 -6.64 2.50
C VAL A 219 8.07 -6.61 3.94
N GLY A 220 9.35 -6.31 4.12
CA GLY A 220 9.90 -6.21 5.48
C GLY A 220 11.41 -6.27 5.55
N GLY A 221 12.09 -5.63 4.60
CA GLY A 221 13.56 -5.62 4.57
C GLY A 221 14.22 -6.94 4.14
N ILE A 222 13.42 -7.90 3.67
CA ILE A 222 13.84 -9.17 3.08
C ILE A 222 14.89 -8.90 2.00
N ARG A 223 16.02 -9.59 2.11
CA ARG A 223 17.21 -9.49 1.26
C ARG A 223 18.05 -10.76 1.24
N SER A 224 17.78 -11.74 2.09
CA SER A 224 18.39 -13.07 2.06
C SER A 224 17.46 -14.08 1.39
N PHE A 225 18.01 -14.96 0.56
CA PHE A 225 17.26 -16.04 -0.06
C PHE A 225 16.60 -16.93 0.99
N HIS A 226 17.36 -17.39 2.00
CA HIS A 226 16.83 -18.23 3.08
C HIS A 226 15.67 -17.57 3.84
N VAL A 227 15.74 -16.26 4.08
CA VAL A 227 14.62 -15.55 4.73
C VAL A 227 13.39 -15.52 3.82
N ALA A 228 13.56 -15.26 2.53
CA ALA A 228 12.47 -15.27 1.56
C ALA A 228 11.82 -16.66 1.47
N GLU A 229 12.63 -17.71 1.38
CA GLU A 229 12.18 -19.11 1.36
C GLU A 229 11.40 -19.46 2.63
N ARG A 230 11.96 -19.18 3.81
CA ARG A 230 11.30 -19.43 5.11
C ARG A 230 9.96 -18.70 5.23
N VAL A 231 9.86 -17.48 4.71
CA VAL A 231 8.60 -16.71 4.71
C VAL A 231 7.48 -17.42 3.95
N ILE A 232 7.81 -18.07 2.84
CA ILE A 232 6.86 -18.86 2.04
C ILE A 232 6.59 -20.22 2.69
N GLU A 233 7.64 -20.96 3.06
CA GLU A 233 7.51 -22.33 3.62
C GLU A 233 6.76 -22.36 4.95
N GLU A 234 6.94 -21.36 5.80
CA GLU A 234 6.19 -21.24 7.07
C GLU A 234 4.78 -20.65 6.87
N GLY A 235 4.35 -20.42 5.63
CA GLY A 235 3.02 -19.89 5.31
C GLY A 235 2.78 -18.47 5.84
N MET A 236 3.82 -17.65 5.97
CA MET A 236 3.68 -16.26 6.41
C MET A 236 3.07 -15.36 5.33
N SER A 237 3.31 -15.69 4.06
CA SER A 237 2.75 -15.00 2.90
C SER A 237 2.86 -15.87 1.65
N ASP A 238 2.12 -15.51 0.60
CA ASP A 238 2.14 -16.21 -0.69
C ASP A 238 3.24 -15.68 -1.62
N TYR A 239 3.67 -14.44 -1.39
CA TYR A 239 4.74 -13.78 -2.15
C TYR A 239 5.62 -12.90 -1.25
N VAL A 240 6.83 -12.60 -1.71
CA VAL A 240 7.74 -11.64 -1.07
C VAL A 240 7.91 -10.39 -1.91
N SER A 241 8.01 -9.23 -1.26
CA SER A 241 8.27 -7.94 -1.90
C SER A 241 9.61 -7.37 -1.46
N MET A 242 10.41 -6.96 -2.45
CA MET A 242 11.74 -6.40 -2.27
C MET A 242 11.87 -5.07 -3.02
N CYS A 243 12.67 -4.16 -2.47
CA CYS A 243 12.89 -2.84 -3.06
C CYS A 243 14.38 -2.49 -3.02
N ARG A 244 14.91 -2.17 -1.84
CA ARG A 244 16.32 -1.79 -1.65
C ARG A 244 17.34 -2.79 -2.22
N PRO A 245 17.18 -4.12 -2.06
CA PRO A 245 18.10 -5.09 -2.66
C PRO A 245 18.11 -5.00 -4.19
N LEU A 246 16.95 -4.99 -4.84
CA LEU A 246 16.84 -4.94 -6.31
C LEU A 246 17.36 -3.64 -6.93
N ILE A 247 17.35 -2.53 -6.18
CA ILE A 247 17.98 -1.26 -6.62
C ILE A 247 19.52 -1.39 -6.64
N ARG A 248 20.08 -2.13 -5.68
CA ARG A 248 21.54 -2.28 -5.54
C ARG A 248 22.09 -3.42 -6.38
N GLU A 249 21.31 -4.48 -6.53
CA GLU A 249 21.65 -5.73 -7.19
C GLU A 249 20.48 -6.14 -8.10
N PRO A 250 20.35 -5.56 -9.30
CA PRO A 250 19.23 -5.84 -10.20
C PRO A 250 19.15 -7.32 -10.63
N GLU A 251 20.28 -8.01 -10.68
CA GLU A 251 20.42 -9.43 -11.03
C GLU A 251 20.25 -10.38 -9.84
N LEU A 252 19.83 -9.88 -8.67
CA LEU A 252 19.76 -10.68 -7.43
C LEU A 252 18.91 -11.95 -7.60
N ILE A 253 17.77 -11.85 -8.30
CA ILE A 253 16.88 -12.99 -8.52
C ILE A 253 17.55 -14.04 -9.41
N SER A 254 18.16 -13.62 -10.52
CA SER A 254 18.91 -14.50 -11.43
C SER A 254 20.06 -15.21 -10.71
N ARG A 255 20.72 -14.51 -9.76
CA ARG A 255 21.78 -15.09 -8.93
C ARG A 255 21.27 -16.15 -7.96
N TRP A 256 20.16 -15.89 -7.26
CA TRP A 256 19.52 -16.88 -6.40
C TRP A 256 19.06 -18.12 -7.18
N GLU A 257 18.49 -17.94 -8.38
CA GLU A 257 18.15 -19.05 -9.27
C GLU A 257 19.41 -19.85 -9.70
N GLY A 258 20.54 -19.15 -9.85
CA GLY A 258 21.86 -19.75 -10.10
C GLY A 258 22.55 -20.37 -8.88
N GLY A 259 21.96 -20.29 -7.68
CA GLY A 259 22.47 -20.91 -6.45
C GLY A 259 23.40 -20.05 -5.59
N ASP A 260 23.38 -18.73 -5.75
CA ASP A 260 24.04 -17.77 -4.84
C ASP A 260 23.42 -17.75 -3.43
#